data_AF-A0A524MQP7-F1
#
_entry.id   AF-A0A524MQP7-F1
#
_cell.length_a   1.000
_cell.length_b   1.000
_cell.length_c   1.000
_cell.angle_alpha   90.00
_cell.angle_beta   90.00
_cell.angle_gamma   90.00
#
_symmetry.space_group_name_H-M   'P 1'
#
loop_
_entity.id
_entity.type
_entity.pdbx_description
1 polymer ?
#
loop_
_entity_poly.entity_id
_entity_poly.type
_entity_poly.pdbx_seq_one_letter_code
_entity_poly.pdbx_strand_id
1 'polypeptide(L)'
;MIEFPDYLAAGSTAMCSWELLSYVPIRSRVRIALPSGGIHMAEGTRVGSGDGRWQLSNRRAKAYRFQYQWTVPDDPGNCRVRFVNAEADGQIWMNANVPGNVDGRPHDSDGKEIRRTIVGP
;
A
#
# COMPACT_ATOMS: atom_id res chain seq x y z
N MET A 1 0.45 5.30 8.18
CA MET A 1 1.45 6.10 7.44
C MET A 1 1.76 5.38 6.13
N ILE A 2 2.19 6.11 5.09
CA ILE A 2 2.80 5.53 3.88
C ILE A 2 4.13 6.25 3.66
N GLU A 3 5.17 5.50 3.35
CA GLU A 3 6.47 6.01 2.91
C GLU A 3 6.81 5.33 1.59
N PHE A 4 6.81 6.10 0.51
CA PHE A 4 7.18 5.61 -0.81
C PHE A 4 7.62 6.83 -1.66
N PRO A 5 8.83 6.86 -2.26
CA PRO A 5 9.32 8.06 -2.95
C PRO A 5 8.41 8.45 -4.11
N ASP A 6 8.09 9.74 -4.25
CA ASP A 6 7.17 10.23 -5.28
C ASP A 6 7.71 10.04 -6.71
N TYR A 7 9.03 10.10 -6.88
CA TYR A 7 9.74 9.88 -8.13
C TYR A 7 10.60 8.63 -8.01
N LEU A 8 10.50 7.75 -9.00
CA LEU A 8 11.11 6.43 -9.01
C LEU A 8 11.98 6.31 -10.26
N ALA A 9 13.28 6.15 -10.11
CA ALA A 9 14.17 5.98 -11.26
C ALA A 9 14.01 4.57 -11.86
N ALA A 10 13.86 4.48 -13.18
CA ALA A 10 13.84 3.20 -13.88
C ALA A 10 15.08 2.34 -13.53
N GLY A 11 14.87 1.04 -13.29
CA GLY A 11 15.92 0.09 -12.91
C GLY A 11 16.42 0.18 -11.46
N SER A 12 16.00 1.19 -10.70
CA SER A 12 16.34 1.32 -9.27
C SER A 12 15.53 0.39 -8.38
N THR A 13 15.98 0.17 -7.15
CA THR A 13 15.17 -0.44 -6.09
C THR A 13 14.60 0.63 -5.17
N ALA A 14 13.27 0.68 -5.06
CA ALA A 14 12.56 1.58 -4.17
C ALA A 14 11.94 0.82 -3.00
N MET A 15 12.06 1.38 -1.79
CA MET A 15 11.37 0.87 -0.61
C MET A 15 9.98 1.49 -0.48
N CYS A 16 8.97 0.65 -0.29
CA CYS A 16 7.62 1.05 0.05
C CYS A 16 7.28 0.53 1.45
N SER A 17 6.94 1.42 2.37
CA SER A 17 6.47 1.08 3.71
C SER A 17 5.04 1.60 3.90
N TRP A 18 4.18 0.81 4.54
CA TRP A 18 2.83 1.27 4.89
C TRP A 18 2.35 0.68 6.21
N GLU A 19 1.42 1.39 6.85
CA GLU A 19 0.80 0.98 8.10
C GLU A 19 -0.72 0.96 7.96
N LEU A 20 -1.34 -0.12 8.43
CA LEU A 20 -2.78 -0.31 8.44
C LEU A 20 -3.28 -0.58 9.86
N LEU A 21 -4.45 -0.04 10.17
CA LEU A 21 -5.16 -0.32 11.42
C LEU A 21 -6.16 -1.45 11.21
N SER A 22 -6.15 -2.44 12.07
CA SER A 22 -7.12 -3.53 12.04
C SER A 22 -7.39 -4.09 13.43
N TYR A 23 -8.61 -4.54 13.67
CA TYR A 23 -9.00 -5.23 14.89
C TYR A 23 -8.71 -6.75 14.82
N VAL A 24 -8.49 -7.29 13.62
CA VAL A 24 -8.04 -8.68 13.35
C VAL A 24 -6.60 -8.68 12.83
N PRO A 25 -5.85 -9.79 12.98
CA PRO A 25 -4.63 -10.02 12.23
C PRO A 25 -4.88 -9.94 10.72
N ILE A 26 -4.00 -9.24 10.00
CA ILE A 26 -4.14 -9.00 8.56
C ILE A 26 -2.85 -9.32 7.79
N ARG A 27 -3.04 -9.60 6.50
CA ARG A 27 -2.01 -9.54 5.46
C ARG A 27 -2.27 -8.33 4.57
N SER A 28 -1.24 -7.82 3.91
CA SER A 28 -1.41 -6.68 3.01
C SER A 28 -0.48 -6.77 1.80
N ARG A 29 -0.97 -6.31 0.65
CA ARG A 29 -0.24 -6.22 -0.61
C ARG A 29 -0.22 -4.80 -1.10
N VAL A 30 0.86 -4.45 -1.80
CA VAL A 30 0.88 -3.29 -2.68
C VAL A 30 0.40 -3.72 -4.07
N ARG A 31 -0.43 -2.88 -4.69
CA ARG A 31 -0.88 -3.03 -6.07
C ARG A 31 -0.53 -1.75 -6.82
N ILE A 32 0.28 -1.87 -7.86
CA ILE A 32 0.78 -0.77 -8.67
C ILE A 32 0.26 -0.96 -10.09
N ALA A 33 -0.61 -0.06 -10.55
CA ALA A 33 -0.95 0.05 -11.96
C ALA A 33 0.12 0.89 -12.66
N LEU A 34 0.77 0.30 -13.64
CA LEU A 34 1.85 0.89 -14.42
C LEU A 34 1.32 1.79 -15.55
N PRO A 35 2.13 2.71 -16.07
CA PRO A 35 1.75 3.57 -17.19
C PRO A 35 1.34 2.77 -18.44
N SER A 36 2.04 1.68 -18.74
CA SER A 36 1.71 0.75 -19.83
C SER A 36 0.37 0.00 -19.67
N GLY A 37 -0.29 0.11 -18.51
CA GLY A 37 -1.52 -0.62 -18.18
C GLY A 37 -1.30 -1.96 -17.47
N GLY A 38 -0.04 -2.39 -17.31
CA GLY A 38 0.30 -3.55 -16.51
C GLY A 38 -0.03 -3.37 -15.02
N ILE A 39 -0.28 -4.48 -14.32
CA ILE A 39 -0.49 -4.47 -12.86
C ILE A 39 0.63 -5.27 -12.21
N HIS A 40 1.40 -4.58 -11.36
CA HIS A 40 2.31 -5.22 -10.41
C HIS A 40 1.61 -5.41 -9.07
N MET A 41 1.69 -6.60 -8.49
CA MET A 41 1.12 -6.87 -7.19
C MET A 41 2.07 -7.73 -6.37
N ALA A 42 2.37 -7.29 -5.15
CA ALA A 42 3.29 -7.98 -4.27
C ALA A 42 2.84 -7.88 -2.82
N GLU A 43 3.10 -8.95 -2.06
CA GLU A 43 2.82 -8.98 -0.63
C GLU A 43 3.89 -8.23 0.15
N GLY A 44 3.43 -7.43 1.12
CA GLY A 44 4.32 -6.77 2.05
C GLY A 44 4.77 -7.72 3.14
N THR A 45 6.05 -7.67 3.48
CA THR A 45 6.58 -8.33 4.66
C THR A 45 6.15 -7.54 5.90
N ARG A 46 5.50 -8.20 6.86
CA ARG A 46 5.15 -7.58 8.14
C ARG A 46 6.42 -7.36 8.97
N VAL A 47 6.78 -6.11 9.21
CA VAL A 47 7.98 -5.72 9.97
C VAL A 47 7.68 -5.28 11.40
N GLY A 48 6.40 -5.12 11.75
CA GLY A 48 6.02 -4.84 13.13
C GLY A 48 4.52 -4.72 13.35
N SER A 49 4.15 -4.68 14.62
CA SER A 49 2.81 -4.33 15.05
C SER A 49 2.84 -3.63 16.40
N GLY A 50 1.91 -2.71 16.63
CA GLY A 50 1.72 -2.05 17.92
C GLY A 50 0.24 -1.81 18.23
N ASP A 51 -0.04 -1.31 19.42
CA ASP A 51 -1.38 -0.86 19.77
C ASP A 51 -1.73 0.40 18.96
N GLY A 52 -2.88 0.36 18.31
CA GLY A 52 -3.48 1.50 17.64
C GLY A 52 -4.15 2.44 18.63
N ARG A 53 -4.46 3.66 18.16
CA ARG A 53 -5.12 4.69 18.96
C ARG A 53 -6.63 4.47 19.13
N TRP A 54 -7.23 3.60 18.30
CA TRP A 54 -8.68 3.38 18.27
C TRP A 54 -9.09 2.14 19.05
N GLN A 55 -10.19 2.26 19.76
CA GLN A 55 -10.80 1.20 20.55
C GLN A 55 -12.29 1.13 20.24
N LEU A 56 -12.79 -0.08 20.00
CA LEU A 56 -14.20 -0.37 19.81
C LEU A 56 -14.59 -1.37 20.89
N SER A 57 -15.40 -0.93 21.86
CA SER A 57 -15.76 -1.72 23.04
C SER A 57 -14.50 -2.24 23.77
N ASN A 58 -14.39 -3.55 23.99
CA ASN A 58 -13.24 -4.20 24.62
C ASN A 58 -12.12 -4.56 23.64
N ARG A 59 -12.23 -4.18 22.35
CA ARG A 59 -11.26 -4.53 21.32
C ARG A 59 -10.46 -3.30 20.91
N ARG A 60 -9.14 -3.37 21.04
CA ARG A 60 -8.22 -2.33 20.58
C ARG A 60 -7.73 -2.67 19.18
N ALA A 61 -7.73 -1.68 18.29
CA ALA A 61 -7.13 -1.83 16.98
C ALA A 61 -5.61 -2.03 17.12
N LYS A 62 -5.02 -2.84 16.25
CA LYS A 62 -3.57 -2.95 16.09
C LYS A 62 -3.13 -2.16 14.87
N ALA A 63 -1.98 -1.51 14.98
CA ALA A 63 -1.28 -0.89 13.87
C ALA A 63 -0.26 -1.88 13.32
N TYR A 64 -0.51 -2.42 12.12
CA TYR A 64 0.38 -3.35 11.43
C TYR A 64 1.24 -2.61 10.41
N ARG A 65 2.56 -2.83 10.45
CA ARG A 65 3.54 -2.20 9.56
C ARG A 65 4.09 -3.20 8.57
N PHE A 66 4.09 -2.83 7.30
CA PHE A 66 4.52 -3.65 6.18
C PHE A 66 5.59 -2.93 5.35
N GLN A 67 6.47 -3.72 4.75
CA GLN A 67 7.50 -3.24 3.82
C GLN A 67 7.55 -4.11 2.57
N TYR A 68 7.87 -3.47 1.45
CA TYR A 68 8.14 -4.13 0.18
C TYR A 68 9.23 -3.38 -0.58
N GLN A 69 10.21 -4.12 -1.09
CA GLN A 69 11.21 -3.59 -2.02
C GLN A 69 10.76 -3.85 -3.45
N TRP A 70 10.68 -2.79 -4.24
CA TRP A 70 10.26 -2.87 -5.63
C TRP A 70 11.43 -2.51 -6.56
N THR A 71 11.75 -3.40 -7.49
CA THR A 71 12.59 -3.07 -8.64
C THR A 71 11.73 -2.33 -9.66
N VAL A 72 12.00 -1.05 -9.85
CA VAL A 72 11.22 -0.15 -10.69
C VAL A 72 11.43 -0.52 -12.16
N PRO A 73 10.37 -0.83 -12.92
CA PRO A 73 10.49 -1.18 -14.33
C PRO A 73 10.88 0.04 -15.17
N ASP A 74 11.40 -0.22 -16.37
CA ASP A 74 11.59 0.80 -17.40
C ASP A 74 10.26 1.10 -18.11
N ASP A 75 9.36 1.77 -17.39
CA ASP A 75 8.03 2.14 -17.85
C ASP A 75 7.70 3.57 -17.35
N PRO A 76 8.25 4.62 -18.01
CA PRO A 76 8.15 5.99 -17.53
C PRO A 76 6.71 6.50 -17.53
N GLY A 77 6.37 7.28 -16.50
CA GLY A 77 5.06 7.93 -16.35
C GLY A 77 4.39 7.70 -15.00
N ASN A 78 3.12 8.08 -14.92
CA ASN A 78 2.36 8.05 -13.67
C ASN A 78 1.86 6.64 -13.35
N CYS A 79 2.33 6.11 -12.24
CA CYS A 79 1.82 4.92 -11.57
C CYS A 79 0.71 5.27 -10.59
N ARG A 80 -0.27 4.37 -10.47
CA ARG A 80 -1.28 4.41 -9.39
C ARG A 80 -1.03 3.29 -8.41
N VAL A 81 -0.88 3.63 -7.14
CA VAL A 81 -0.53 2.69 -6.08
C VAL A 81 -1.67 2.58 -5.09
N ARG A 82 -2.05 1.35 -4.80
CA ARG A 82 -3.05 0.97 -3.82
C ARG A 82 -2.47 -0.04 -2.85
N PHE A 83 -3.06 -0.09 -1.67
CA PHE A 83 -2.82 -1.14 -0.70
C PHE A 83 -4.09 -1.95 -0.57
N VAL A 84 -3.97 -3.27 -0.60
CA VAL A 84 -5.08 -4.19 -0.35
C VAL A 84 -4.77 -5.01 0.88
N ASN A 85 -5.80 -5.40 1.62
CA ASN A 85 -5.65 -6.23 2.80
C ASN A 85 -6.72 -7.31 2.87
N ALA A 86 -6.37 -8.39 3.55
CA ALA A 86 -7.26 -9.47 3.91
C ALA A 86 -7.05 -9.81 5.38
N GLU A 87 -8.02 -10.49 5.99
CA GLU A 87 -7.74 -11.22 7.23
C GLU A 87 -6.59 -12.21 7.01
N ALA A 88 -5.92 -12.65 8.07
CA ALA A 88 -4.72 -13.46 7.98
C ALA A 88 -4.89 -14.77 7.16
N ASP A 89 -6.13 -15.28 7.04
CA ASP A 89 -6.46 -16.41 6.17
C ASP A 89 -6.29 -16.11 4.67
N GLY A 90 -6.28 -14.83 4.28
CA GLY A 90 -6.09 -14.37 2.92
C GLY A 90 -7.24 -14.68 1.95
N GLN A 91 -8.44 -15.05 2.44
CA GLN A 91 -9.52 -15.53 1.56
C GLN A 91 -10.18 -14.42 0.74
N ILE A 92 -10.45 -13.27 1.37
CA ILE A 92 -11.10 -12.11 0.71
C ILE A 92 -10.21 -10.88 0.87
N TRP A 93 -9.81 -10.31 -0.27
CA TRP A 93 -8.99 -9.11 -0.32
C TRP A 93 -9.86 -7.89 -0.61
N MET A 94 -9.66 -6.83 0.16
CA MET A 94 -10.35 -5.55 0.00
C MET A 94 -9.33 -4.43 -0.14
N ASN A 95 -9.71 -3.36 -0.83
CA ASN A 95 -8.90 -2.14 -0.86
C ASN A 95 -8.79 -1.59 0.58
N ALA A 96 -7.56 -1.35 1.00
CA ALA A 96 -7.29 -0.81 2.31
C ALA A 96 -7.65 0.67 2.36
N ASN A 97 -8.33 1.08 3.43
CA ASN A 97 -8.47 2.49 3.74
C ASN A 97 -7.11 3.01 4.22
N VAL A 98 -6.39 3.66 3.31
CA VAL A 98 -5.05 4.15 3.60
C VAL A 98 -5.13 5.37 4.53
N PRO A 99 -4.29 5.45 5.58
CA PRO A 99 -4.28 6.58 6.51
C PRO A 99 -3.90 7.91 5.83
N GLY A 100 -4.11 9.03 6.52
CA GLY A 100 -3.96 10.41 6.00
C GLY A 100 -2.63 10.71 5.29
N ASN A 101 -2.61 11.81 4.52
CA ASN A 101 -1.62 12.20 3.49
C ASN A 101 -1.78 11.51 2.13
N VAL A 102 -3.00 11.06 1.83
CA VAL A 102 -3.43 10.54 0.51
C VAL A 102 -4.58 11.42 0.04
N ASP A 103 -4.78 11.58 -1.28
CA ASP A 103 -5.97 12.26 -1.81
C ASP A 103 -7.22 11.65 -1.15
N GLY A 104 -8.03 12.50 -0.54
CA GLY A 104 -9.21 12.08 0.23
C GLY A 104 -10.35 11.62 -0.66
N ARG A 105 -10.31 11.91 -1.97
CA ARG A 105 -11.35 11.52 -2.92
C ARG A 105 -11.17 10.05 -3.31
N PRO A 106 -12.25 9.25 -3.29
CA PRO A 106 -12.19 7.91 -3.87
C PRO A 106 -11.86 8.03 -5.36
N HIS A 107 -10.94 7.20 -5.84
CA HIS A 107 -10.75 7.04 -7.28
C HIS A 107 -11.77 6.01 -7.78
N ASP A 108 -12.88 6.49 -8.34
CA ASP A 108 -13.94 5.64 -8.88
C ASP A 108 -14.45 4.63 -7.81
N SER A 109 -14.56 3.34 -8.14
CA SER A 109 -14.91 2.27 -7.20
C SER A 109 -13.74 1.72 -6.36
N ASP A 110 -12.52 2.22 -6.57
CA ASP A 110 -11.28 1.56 -6.15
C ASP A 110 -10.71 2.06 -4.80
N GLY A 111 -11.39 3.00 -4.13
CA GLY A 111 -10.96 3.54 -2.84
C GLY A 111 -9.84 4.58 -2.95
N LYS A 112 -8.96 4.65 -1.94
CA LYS A 112 -7.86 5.63 -1.89
C LYS A 112 -6.61 5.14 -2.61
N GLU A 113 -6.00 6.00 -3.41
CA GLU A 113 -4.74 5.73 -4.13
C GLU A 113 -3.70 6.85 -3.92
N ILE A 114 -2.42 6.50 -3.98
CA ILE A 114 -1.33 7.46 -4.13
C ILE A 114 -0.77 7.36 -5.56
N ARG A 115 -0.23 8.48 -6.06
CA ARG A 115 0.42 8.54 -7.37
C ARG A 115 1.92 8.57 -7.21
N ARG A 116 2.64 7.89 -8.11
CA ARG A 116 4.10 7.88 -8.20
C ARG A 116 4.49 8.07 -9.65
N THR A 117 5.66 8.65 -9.90
CA THR A 117 6.14 8.88 -11.26
C THR A 117 7.39 8.04 -11.47
N ILE A 118 7.35 7.12 -12.43
CA ILE A 118 8.58 6.51 -12.93
C ILE A 118 9.24 7.53 -13.85
N VAL A 119 10.45 7.92 -13.50
CA VAL A 119 11.28 8.79 -14.30
C VAL A 119 12.11 7.88 -15.21
N GLY A 120 12.05 8.16 -16.51
CA GLY A 120 12.85 7.46 -17.51
C GLY A 120 14.36 7.65 -17.26
N PRO A 121 15.18 6.81 -17.89
CA PRO A 121 16.64 6.97 -17.88
C PRO A 121 17.10 8.32 -18.44
#